data_AF-A0A951PSZ7-F1
#
_entry.id   AF-A0A951PSZ7-F1
#
_cell.length_a   1.000
_cell.length_b   1.000
_cell.length_c   1.000
_cell.angle_alpha   90.00
_cell.angle_beta   90.00
_cell.angle_gamma   90.00
#
_symmetry.space_group_name_H-M   'P 1'
#
loop_
_entity.id
_entity.type
_entity.pdbx_description
1 polymer ?
#
loop_
_entity_poly.entity_id
_entity_poly.type
_entity_poly.pdbx_seq_one_letter_code
_entity_poly.pdbx_strand_id
1 'polypeptide(L)'
;MFSLPHVEYISFWGELAALSAACLWALGSVIYTHAGARIPALELNLIKTVVAIAFLIPTLLLQGITTPTASPLPLYLLLLSGVVGIGLADTFFLEALKQLGARRTLLIKTLDPPTAALLSTLFLQEKLSAIAWCGILLVILGVAWVVTERVPGVSSSASTGGKSATSIPVWGIICGLLSAVGQAIGAVLSRQAFVQTNISPLWSVLLRLFGALLVIVLWLLVKRYPIGLWIKPLVTDRDKSLSRILGAVIFAAFASTFLGIWLQQTALKFTAAGIAQTLSATSPLFVLPIVIWMGEVVSLRAFVGVLISLVGVGLLLSLG
;
A
#
# COMPACT_ATOMS: atom_id res chain seq x y z
N MET A 1 -10.79 15.40 48.86
CA MET A 1 -9.82 14.99 47.82
C MET A 1 -10.65 14.65 46.58
N PHE A 2 -10.83 15.61 45.69
CA PHE A 2 -11.65 15.43 44.48
C PHE A 2 -10.84 14.63 43.46
N SER A 3 -11.23 13.39 43.22
CA SER A 3 -10.71 12.59 42.11
C SER A 3 -11.24 13.20 40.81
N LEU A 4 -10.35 13.80 40.02
CA LEU A 4 -10.70 14.25 38.67
C LEU A 4 -11.11 13.03 37.83
N PRO A 5 -12.15 13.15 36.98
CA PRO A 5 -12.54 12.08 36.08
C PRO A 5 -11.36 11.77 35.14
N HIS A 6 -11.07 10.47 34.98
CA HIS A 6 -10.14 9.99 33.96
C HIS A 6 -10.64 10.47 32.60
N VAL A 7 -9.98 11.50 32.05
CA VAL A 7 -10.13 11.83 30.64
C VAL A 7 -9.48 10.67 29.88
N GLU A 8 -10.29 9.75 29.38
CA GLU A 8 -9.85 8.79 28.37
C GLU A 8 -9.38 9.60 27.16
N TYR A 9 -8.06 9.71 27.01
CA TYR A 9 -7.49 10.29 25.80
C TYR A 9 -7.82 9.36 24.63
N ILE A 10 -8.74 9.79 23.76
CA ILE A 10 -8.96 9.24 22.42
C ILE A 10 -7.59 9.12 21.75
N SER A 11 -7.22 7.89 21.38
CA SER A 11 -5.86 7.52 20.96
C SER A 11 -5.88 7.12 19.48
N PHE A 12 -5.90 8.13 18.61
CA PHE A 12 -5.94 7.98 17.14
C PHE A 12 -4.60 7.59 16.48
N TRP A 13 -3.67 7.00 17.23
CA TRP A 13 -2.32 6.68 16.73
C TRP A 13 -2.33 5.71 15.55
N GLY A 14 -3.26 4.74 15.55
CA GLY A 14 -3.39 3.76 14.46
C GLY A 14 -3.93 4.40 13.19
N GLU A 15 -4.96 5.23 13.34
CA GLU A 15 -5.65 5.93 12.26
C GLU A 15 -4.73 6.98 11.61
N LEU A 16 -4.00 7.75 12.41
CA LEU A 16 -3.02 8.71 11.91
C LEU A 16 -1.86 8.02 11.20
N ALA A 17 -1.41 6.87 11.71
CA ALA A 17 -0.40 6.06 11.02
C ALA A 17 -0.93 5.56 9.66
N ALA A 18 -2.20 5.14 9.57
CA ALA A 18 -2.81 4.72 8.31
C ALA A 18 -2.92 5.88 7.29
N LEU A 19 -3.35 7.07 7.72
CA LEU A 19 -3.40 8.26 6.86
C LEU A 19 -2.00 8.71 6.42
N SER A 20 -1.02 8.63 7.31
CA SER A 20 0.39 8.93 6.98
C SER A 20 0.93 7.91 5.96
N ALA A 21 0.60 6.62 6.13
CA ALA A 21 0.92 5.59 5.16
C ALA A 21 0.26 5.90 3.81
N ALA A 22 -1.02 6.29 3.77
CA ALA A 22 -1.73 6.66 2.54
C ALA A 22 -1.04 7.78 1.75
N CYS A 23 -0.52 8.80 2.44
CA CYS A 23 0.27 9.87 1.82
C CYS A 23 1.55 9.33 1.16
N LEU A 24 2.29 8.46 1.86
CA LEU A 24 3.51 7.83 1.34
C LEU A 24 3.21 6.85 0.19
N TRP A 25 2.09 6.13 0.25
CA TRP A 25 1.60 5.28 -0.83
C TRP A 25 1.26 6.08 -2.08
N ALA A 26 0.66 7.27 -1.92
CA ALA A 26 0.38 8.17 -3.04
C ALA A 26 1.67 8.55 -3.77
N LEU A 27 2.68 9.03 -3.04
CA LEU A 27 4.00 9.37 -3.59
C LEU A 27 4.67 8.18 -4.28
N GLY A 28 4.69 7.02 -3.62
CA GLY A 28 5.27 5.80 -4.17
C GLY A 28 4.58 5.32 -5.45
N SER A 29 3.24 5.41 -5.51
CA SER A 29 2.46 4.96 -6.67
C SER A 29 2.79 5.74 -7.95
N VAL A 30 3.02 7.05 -7.83
CA VAL A 30 3.42 7.90 -8.96
C VAL A 30 4.79 7.47 -9.48
N ILE A 31 5.76 7.29 -8.58
CA ILE A 31 7.13 6.91 -8.97
C ILE A 31 7.17 5.49 -9.55
N TYR A 32 6.49 4.52 -8.92
CA TYR A 32 6.46 3.14 -9.40
C TYR A 32 5.71 2.97 -10.72
N THR A 33 4.72 3.82 -11.02
CA THR A 33 4.07 3.82 -12.34
C THR A 33 5.08 4.16 -13.43
N HIS A 34 5.93 5.17 -13.20
CA HIS A 34 6.97 5.55 -14.16
C HIS A 34 8.10 4.51 -14.23
N ALA A 35 8.56 3.99 -13.08
CA ALA A 35 9.61 2.96 -13.04
C ALA A 35 9.15 1.63 -13.66
N GLY A 36 7.90 1.22 -13.42
CA GLY A 36 7.32 -0.03 -13.92
C GLY A 36 7.11 -0.06 -15.44
N ALA A 37 7.18 1.10 -16.12
CA ALA A 37 7.22 1.16 -17.57
C ALA A 37 8.53 0.61 -18.16
N ARG A 38 9.62 0.61 -17.37
CA ARG A 38 10.95 0.14 -17.78
C ARG A 38 11.38 -1.13 -17.06
N ILE A 39 11.00 -1.30 -15.79
CA ILE A 39 11.40 -2.41 -14.93
C ILE A 39 10.26 -3.45 -14.85
N PRO A 40 10.52 -4.75 -15.08
CA PRO A 40 9.53 -5.80 -14.88
C PRO A 40 8.96 -5.80 -13.45
N ALA A 41 7.66 -6.08 -13.30
CA ALA A 41 6.96 -5.99 -12.02
C ALA A 41 7.62 -6.82 -10.90
N LEU A 42 8.03 -8.05 -11.21
CA LEU A 42 8.69 -8.95 -10.24
C LEU A 42 10.06 -8.42 -9.80
N GLU A 43 10.85 -7.86 -10.73
CA GLU A 43 12.16 -7.26 -10.42
C GLU A 43 12.00 -5.95 -9.65
N LEU A 44 11.01 -5.12 -9.99
CA LEU A 44 10.71 -3.90 -9.26
C LEU A 44 10.27 -4.21 -7.81
N ASN A 45 9.47 -5.26 -7.62
CA ASN A 45 9.10 -5.72 -6.28
C ASN A 45 10.31 -6.23 -5.49
N LEU A 46 11.21 -6.97 -6.14
CA LEU A 46 12.47 -7.42 -5.54
C LEU A 46 13.30 -6.21 -5.06
N ILE A 47 13.53 -5.23 -5.95
CA ILE A 47 14.35 -4.05 -5.64
C ILE A 47 13.75 -3.27 -4.47
N LYS A 48 12.44 -2.95 -4.49
CA LYS A 48 11.82 -2.19 -3.40
C LYS A 48 11.87 -2.94 -2.07
N THR A 49 11.72 -4.27 -2.10
CA THR A 49 11.78 -5.13 -0.91
C THR A 49 13.19 -5.15 -0.32
N VAL A 50 14.22 -5.36 -1.15
CA VAL A 50 15.63 -5.36 -0.70
C VAL A 50 16.03 -4.00 -0.13
N VAL A 51 15.66 -2.91 -0.81
CA VAL A 51 15.93 -1.55 -0.32
C VAL A 51 15.24 -1.30 1.02
N ALA A 52 13.99 -1.72 1.19
CA ALA A 52 13.28 -1.56 2.45
C ALA A 52 13.95 -2.36 3.59
N ILE A 53 14.39 -3.60 3.35
CA ILE A 53 15.15 -4.40 4.33
C ILE A 53 16.45 -3.67 4.71
N ALA A 54 17.16 -3.11 3.73
CA ALA A 54 18.43 -2.41 3.95
C ALA A 54 18.29 -1.16 4.84
N PHE A 55 17.14 -0.46 4.81
CA PHE A 55 16.84 0.63 5.75
C PHE A 55 16.30 0.14 7.09
N LEU A 56 15.55 -0.96 7.08
CA LEU A 56 14.87 -1.48 8.26
C LEU A 56 15.83 -2.12 9.26
N ILE A 57 16.83 -2.90 8.80
CA ILE A 57 17.81 -3.55 9.68
C ILE A 57 18.59 -2.54 10.53
N PRO A 58 19.23 -1.49 9.95
CA PRO A 58 19.89 -0.46 10.74
C PRO A 58 18.93 0.25 11.70
N THR A 59 17.68 0.50 11.29
CA THR A 59 16.69 1.15 12.15
C THR A 59 16.37 0.32 13.39
N LEU A 60 16.22 -1.00 13.25
CA LEU A 60 16.01 -1.93 14.37
C LEU A 60 17.21 -1.94 15.33
N LEU A 61 18.44 -1.96 14.79
CA LEU A 61 19.67 -1.94 15.57
C LEU A 61 19.83 -0.62 16.34
N LEU A 62 19.59 0.52 15.68
CA LEU A 62 19.71 1.85 16.28
C LEU A 62 18.66 2.10 17.37
N GLN A 63 17.46 1.53 17.25
CA GLN A 63 16.43 1.62 18.28
C GLN A 63 16.62 0.59 19.42
N GLY A 64 17.63 -0.28 19.33
CA GLY A 64 17.87 -1.33 20.33
C GLY A 64 16.72 -2.33 20.47
N ILE A 65 15.90 -2.50 19.42
CA ILE A 65 14.75 -3.40 19.45
C ILE A 65 15.25 -4.83 19.29
N THR A 66 15.27 -5.57 20.39
CA THR A 66 15.73 -6.97 20.44
C THR A 66 14.76 -7.92 19.74
N THR A 67 15.22 -9.14 19.45
CA THR A 67 14.41 -10.18 18.83
C THR A 67 13.13 -10.44 19.63
N PRO A 68 11.95 -10.49 18.98
CA PRO A 68 10.70 -10.67 19.69
C PRO A 68 10.68 -12.02 20.39
N THR A 69 10.43 -12.02 21.69
CA THR A 69 10.10 -13.21 22.48
C THR A 69 8.64 -13.59 22.24
N ALA A 70 8.36 -14.07 21.03
CA ALA A 70 7.01 -14.44 20.60
C ALA A 70 6.88 -15.95 20.41
N SER A 71 5.65 -16.44 20.57
CA SER A 71 5.25 -17.76 20.11
C SER A 71 5.59 -17.92 18.61
N PRO A 72 5.94 -19.14 18.14
CA PRO A 72 6.23 -19.38 16.73
C PRO A 72 5.07 -18.98 15.80
N LEU A 73 3.82 -19.16 16.23
CA LEU A 73 2.64 -18.95 15.38
C LEU A 73 2.53 -17.50 14.84
N PRO A 74 2.57 -16.43 15.67
CA PRO A 74 2.63 -15.06 15.17
C PRO A 74 3.76 -14.78 14.17
N LEU A 75 4.94 -15.38 14.38
CA LEU A 75 6.07 -15.22 13.47
C LEU A 75 5.78 -15.84 12.09
N TYR A 76 5.19 -17.04 12.07
CA TYR A 76 4.74 -17.68 10.83
C TYR A 76 3.62 -16.92 10.13
N LEU A 77 2.66 -16.37 10.88
CA LEU A 77 1.59 -15.53 10.33
C LEU A 77 2.15 -14.27 9.65
N LEU A 78 3.19 -13.66 10.23
CA LEU A 78 3.86 -12.49 9.66
C LEU A 78 4.67 -12.84 8.40
N LEU A 79 5.37 -13.98 8.39
CA LEU A 79 6.05 -14.47 7.19
C LEU A 79 5.05 -14.75 6.06
N LEU A 80 3.96 -15.47 6.36
CA LEU A 80 2.90 -15.79 5.39
C LEU A 80 2.18 -14.53 4.90
N SER A 81 1.92 -13.59 5.80
CA SER A 81 1.41 -12.26 5.47
C SER A 81 2.31 -11.54 4.48
N GLY A 82 3.64 -11.61 4.68
CA GLY A 82 4.65 -11.12 3.77
C GLY A 82 4.61 -11.76 2.39
N VAL A 83 4.53 -13.10 2.34
CA VAL A 83 4.41 -13.87 1.10
C VAL A 83 3.19 -13.41 0.29
N VAL A 84 2.01 -13.34 0.92
CA VAL A 84 0.75 -13.05 0.22
C VAL A 84 0.60 -11.56 -0.08
N GLY A 85 0.77 -10.70 0.93
CA GLY A 85 0.51 -9.26 0.83
C GLY A 85 1.61 -8.47 0.13
N ILE A 86 2.89 -8.81 0.33
CA ILE A 86 3.99 -8.06 -0.28
C ILE A 86 4.58 -8.82 -1.46
N GLY A 87 4.85 -10.12 -1.32
CA GLY A 87 5.46 -10.92 -2.38
C GLY A 87 4.56 -11.07 -3.60
N LEU A 88 3.40 -11.70 -3.42
CA LEU A 88 2.45 -11.96 -4.50
C LEU A 88 1.63 -10.71 -4.86
N ALA A 89 0.96 -10.10 -3.88
CA ALA A 89 0.02 -9.02 -4.16
C ALA A 89 0.69 -7.75 -4.69
N ASP A 90 1.87 -7.34 -4.21
CA ASP A 90 2.55 -6.17 -4.82
C ASP A 90 3.11 -6.49 -6.21
N THR A 91 3.53 -7.73 -6.48
CA THR A 91 3.92 -8.11 -7.84
C THR A 91 2.74 -7.97 -8.80
N PHE A 92 1.56 -8.46 -8.42
CA PHE A 92 0.34 -8.28 -9.20
C PHE A 92 -0.12 -6.81 -9.25
N PHE A 93 0.11 -6.02 -8.20
CA PHE A 93 -0.17 -4.58 -8.20
C PHE A 93 0.66 -3.86 -9.26
N LEU A 94 1.97 -4.09 -9.27
CA LEU A 94 2.90 -3.47 -10.20
C LEU A 94 2.62 -3.91 -11.64
N GLU A 95 2.22 -5.17 -11.83
CA GLU A 95 1.81 -5.69 -13.14
C GLU A 95 0.49 -5.06 -13.62
N ALA A 96 -0.49 -4.88 -12.72
CA ALA A 96 -1.72 -4.16 -13.01
C ALA A 96 -1.45 -2.68 -13.32
N LEU A 97 -0.58 -2.00 -12.57
CA LEU A 97 -0.14 -0.63 -12.86
C LEU A 97 0.45 -0.52 -14.27
N LYS A 98 1.31 -1.46 -14.66
CA LYS A 98 1.93 -1.49 -15.98
C LYS A 98 0.91 -1.66 -17.11
N GLN A 99 -0.12 -2.48 -16.91
CA GLN A 99 -1.11 -2.80 -17.96
C GLN A 99 -2.31 -1.86 -18.01
N LEU A 100 -2.80 -1.40 -16.86
CA LEU A 100 -4.02 -0.61 -16.73
C LEU A 100 -3.75 0.87 -16.44
N GLY A 101 -2.55 1.22 -15.98
CA GLY A 101 -2.21 2.53 -15.43
C GLY A 101 -2.72 2.74 -14.00
N ALA A 102 -2.19 3.76 -13.32
CA ALA A 102 -2.47 4.05 -11.92
C ALA A 102 -3.97 4.15 -11.60
N ARG A 103 -4.71 4.92 -12.40
CA ARG A 103 -6.15 5.19 -12.16
C ARG A 103 -6.99 3.92 -12.09
N ARG A 104 -6.94 3.07 -13.11
CA ARG A 104 -7.75 1.83 -13.17
C ARG A 104 -7.34 0.84 -12.09
N THR A 105 -6.03 0.70 -11.85
CA THR A 105 -5.52 -0.18 -10.80
C THR A 105 -5.96 0.28 -9.41
N LEU A 106 -5.90 1.59 -9.13
CA LEU A 106 -6.36 2.16 -7.86
C LEU A 106 -7.87 1.98 -7.68
N LEU A 107 -8.67 2.06 -8.76
CA LEU A 107 -10.11 1.78 -8.69
C LEU A 107 -10.40 0.33 -8.31
N ILE A 108 -9.70 -0.63 -8.92
CA ILE A 108 -9.86 -2.05 -8.55
C ILE A 108 -9.41 -2.28 -7.10
N LYS A 109 -8.35 -1.57 -6.67
CA LYS A 109 -7.83 -1.61 -5.31
C LYS A 109 -8.77 -1.05 -4.24
N THR A 110 -9.84 -0.33 -4.58
CA THR A 110 -10.85 0.07 -3.58
C THR A 110 -11.62 -1.13 -3.01
N LEU A 111 -11.43 -2.33 -3.58
CA LEU A 111 -11.92 -3.60 -3.02
C LEU A 111 -11.09 -4.13 -1.85
N ASP A 112 -9.87 -3.61 -1.63
CA ASP A 112 -8.99 -4.04 -0.56
C ASP A 112 -9.59 -3.75 0.85
N PRO A 113 -10.03 -2.51 1.17
CA PRO A 113 -10.66 -2.23 2.48
C PRO A 113 -11.91 -3.06 2.83
N PRO A 114 -12.93 -3.21 1.96
CA PRO A 114 -14.10 -4.01 2.29
C PRO A 114 -13.75 -5.48 2.42
N THR A 115 -12.79 -5.99 1.63
CA THR A 115 -12.29 -7.36 1.77
C THR A 115 -11.60 -7.55 3.11
N ALA A 116 -10.73 -6.63 3.52
CA ALA A 116 -10.05 -6.67 4.82
C ALA A 116 -11.04 -6.60 5.98
N ALA A 117 -12.04 -5.71 5.92
CA ALA A 117 -13.09 -5.59 6.91
C ALA A 117 -13.87 -6.91 7.06
N LEU A 118 -14.35 -7.49 5.96
CA LEU A 118 -15.08 -8.76 5.97
C LEU A 118 -14.21 -9.91 6.50
N LEU A 119 -12.99 -10.07 5.99
CA LEU A 119 -12.07 -11.11 6.45
C LEU A 119 -11.73 -10.95 7.94
N SER A 120 -11.52 -9.73 8.43
CA SER A 120 -11.27 -9.48 9.86
C SER A 120 -12.48 -9.81 10.74
N THR A 121 -13.69 -9.46 10.31
CA THR A 121 -14.90 -9.83 11.04
C THR A 121 -15.11 -11.35 11.09
N LEU A 122 -14.81 -12.06 10.00
CA LEU A 122 -14.99 -13.50 9.90
C LEU A 122 -13.92 -14.30 10.67
N PHE A 123 -12.65 -13.98 10.44
CA PHE A 123 -11.51 -14.76 10.94
C PHE A 123 -10.96 -14.27 12.28
N LEU A 124 -11.05 -12.97 12.57
CA LEU A 124 -10.54 -12.37 13.80
C LEU A 124 -11.66 -12.02 14.80
N GLN A 125 -12.92 -12.17 14.40
CA GLN A 125 -14.08 -11.79 15.20
C GLN A 125 -14.07 -10.29 15.60
N GLU A 126 -13.44 -9.43 14.78
CA GLU A 126 -13.46 -7.98 14.99
C GLU A 126 -14.90 -7.46 14.80
N LYS A 127 -15.46 -6.85 15.86
CA LYS A 127 -16.81 -6.27 15.83
C LYS A 127 -16.73 -4.82 15.39
N LEU A 128 -16.87 -4.58 14.09
CA LEU A 128 -16.99 -3.23 13.54
C LEU A 128 -18.40 -2.67 13.83
N SER A 129 -18.46 -1.45 14.38
CA SER A 129 -19.72 -0.74 14.61
C SER A 129 -20.40 -0.37 13.30
N ALA A 130 -21.70 -0.07 13.33
CA ALA A 130 -22.42 0.45 12.16
C ALA A 130 -21.79 1.75 11.61
N ILE A 131 -21.23 2.58 12.50
CA ILE A 131 -20.49 3.80 12.14
C ILE A 131 -19.21 3.46 11.38
N ALA A 132 -18.48 2.43 11.80
CA ALA A 132 -17.29 1.96 11.09
C ALA A 132 -17.65 1.52 9.67
N TRP A 133 -18.68 0.69 9.49
CA TRP A 133 -19.14 0.26 8.18
C TRP A 133 -19.58 1.43 7.29
N CYS A 134 -20.29 2.42 7.86
CA CYS A 134 -20.67 3.63 7.14
C CYS A 134 -19.44 4.44 6.69
N GLY A 135 -18.47 4.64 7.59
CA GLY A 135 -17.21 5.31 7.28
C GLY A 135 -16.42 4.60 6.17
N ILE A 136 -16.32 3.27 6.24
CA ILE A 136 -15.70 2.43 5.20
C ILE A 136 -16.38 2.62 3.86
N LEU A 137 -17.71 2.53 3.81
CA LEU A 137 -18.48 2.70 2.59
C LEU A 137 -18.29 4.10 1.98
N LEU A 138 -18.35 5.15 2.80
CA LEU A 138 -18.16 6.53 2.33
C LEU A 138 -16.75 6.77 1.78
N VAL A 139 -15.71 6.26 2.44
CA VAL A 139 -14.35 6.35 1.93
C VAL A 139 -14.23 5.66 0.58
N ILE A 140 -14.71 4.41 0.46
CA ILE A 140 -14.65 3.64 -0.79
C ILE A 140 -15.39 4.37 -1.91
N LEU A 141 -16.62 4.83 -1.66
CA LEU A 141 -17.43 5.51 -2.66
C LEU A 141 -16.80 6.84 -3.10
N GLY A 142 -16.31 7.64 -2.16
CA GLY A 142 -15.65 8.92 -2.48
C GLY A 142 -14.34 8.70 -3.23
N VAL A 143 -13.51 7.72 -2.84
CA VAL A 143 -12.26 7.39 -3.54
C VAL A 143 -12.55 6.85 -4.93
N ALA A 144 -13.50 5.92 -5.07
CA ALA A 144 -13.93 5.41 -6.37
C ALA A 144 -14.46 6.55 -7.26
N TRP A 145 -15.18 7.52 -6.70
CA TRP A 145 -15.64 8.70 -7.42
C TRP A 145 -14.49 9.60 -7.89
N VAL A 146 -13.52 9.90 -7.02
CA VAL A 146 -12.32 10.67 -7.36
C VAL A 146 -11.53 9.97 -8.46
N VAL A 147 -11.31 8.66 -8.32
CA VAL A 147 -10.53 7.86 -9.27
C VAL A 147 -11.28 7.67 -10.60
N THR A 148 -12.61 7.72 -10.62
CA THR A 148 -13.40 7.67 -11.87
C THR A 148 -13.47 9.01 -12.58
N GLU A 149 -12.94 10.09 -12.01
CA GLU A 149 -12.85 11.38 -12.70
C GLU A 149 -11.66 11.41 -13.68
N ARG A 150 -11.85 12.07 -14.82
CA ARG A 150 -10.74 12.39 -15.73
C ARG A 150 -10.14 13.72 -15.25
N VAL A 151 -8.97 13.67 -14.61
CA VAL A 151 -8.14 14.88 -14.50
C VAL A 151 -7.38 15.05 -15.82
N PRO A 152 -7.60 16.14 -16.57
CA PRO A 152 -6.82 16.46 -17.77
C PRO A 152 -5.40 16.89 -17.36
N GLY A 153 -4.39 16.09 -17.70
CA GLY A 153 -2.98 16.38 -17.41
C GLY A 153 -2.22 15.18 -16.80
N VAL A 154 -2.67 14.66 -15.65
CA VAL A 154 -2.06 13.45 -15.03
C VAL A 154 -2.26 12.19 -15.87
N SER A 155 -3.29 12.15 -16.72
CA SER A 155 -3.64 10.99 -17.53
C SER A 155 -2.80 10.82 -18.81
N SER A 156 -1.83 11.71 -19.08
CA SER A 156 -1.19 11.80 -20.41
C SER A 156 0.34 11.66 -20.43
N SER A 157 1.03 11.66 -19.29
CA SER A 157 2.50 11.63 -19.30
C SER A 157 3.13 10.23 -19.20
N ALA A 158 2.32 9.17 -18.99
CA ALA A 158 2.81 7.79 -18.89
C ALA A 158 2.19 6.81 -19.90
N SER A 159 1.40 7.29 -20.87
CA SER A 159 0.98 6.48 -22.02
C SER A 159 2.12 6.42 -23.05
N THR A 160 3.19 5.69 -22.74
CA THR A 160 4.16 5.30 -23.76
C THR A 160 3.48 4.38 -24.76
N GLY A 161 3.37 4.85 -25.99
CA GLY A 161 3.08 4.01 -27.16
C GLY A 161 1.62 4.06 -27.57
N GLY A 162 1.36 4.85 -28.62
CA GLY A 162 0.08 4.89 -29.29
C GLY A 162 -0.43 3.51 -29.68
N LYS A 163 -1.65 3.22 -29.24
CA LYS A 163 -2.73 2.59 -30.01
C LYS A 163 -4.00 2.91 -29.24
N SER A 164 -4.90 3.62 -29.89
CA SER A 164 -6.33 3.53 -29.58
C SER A 164 -6.70 2.06 -29.66
N ALA A 165 -6.72 1.36 -28.52
CA ALA A 165 -7.13 -0.04 -28.43
C ALA A 165 -8.31 -0.10 -27.47
N THR A 166 -9.47 -0.32 -28.07
CA THR A 166 -10.81 -0.40 -27.49
C THR A 166 -11.03 -1.57 -26.50
N SER A 167 -9.97 -2.23 -26.02
CA SER A 167 -10.06 -3.34 -25.06
C SER A 167 -9.17 -3.11 -23.83
N ILE A 168 -9.80 -3.18 -22.66
CA ILE A 168 -9.09 -3.19 -21.37
C ILE A 168 -8.41 -4.56 -21.23
N PRO A 169 -7.10 -4.65 -20.95
CA PRO A 169 -6.43 -5.94 -20.87
C PRO A 169 -6.96 -6.72 -19.66
N VAL A 170 -7.60 -7.86 -19.93
CA VAL A 170 -8.22 -8.73 -18.91
C VAL A 170 -7.20 -9.17 -17.87
N TRP A 171 -5.97 -9.46 -18.30
CA TRP A 171 -4.89 -9.86 -17.41
C TRP A 171 -4.56 -8.78 -16.37
N GLY A 172 -4.54 -7.51 -16.76
CA GLY A 172 -4.38 -6.39 -15.83
C GLY A 172 -5.48 -6.32 -14.78
N ILE A 173 -6.73 -6.62 -15.16
CA ILE A 173 -7.87 -6.67 -14.23
C ILE A 173 -7.69 -7.81 -13.23
N ILE A 174 -7.34 -9.02 -13.71
CA ILE A 174 -7.07 -10.18 -12.86
C ILE A 174 -5.95 -9.87 -11.87
N CYS A 175 -4.84 -9.28 -12.33
CA CYS A 175 -3.75 -8.87 -11.46
C CYS A 175 -4.21 -7.83 -10.42
N GLY A 176 -5.02 -6.85 -10.81
CA GLY A 176 -5.59 -5.86 -9.89
C GLY A 176 -6.43 -6.50 -8.78
N LEU A 177 -7.30 -7.46 -9.15
CA LEU A 177 -8.16 -8.19 -8.22
C LEU A 177 -7.36 -9.09 -7.27
N LEU A 178 -6.43 -9.89 -7.81
CA LEU A 178 -5.53 -10.73 -7.01
C LEU A 178 -4.71 -9.89 -6.04
N SER A 179 -4.27 -8.71 -6.47
CA SER A 179 -3.55 -7.78 -5.62
C SER A 179 -4.41 -7.19 -4.50
N ALA A 180 -5.66 -6.81 -4.78
CA ALA A 180 -6.58 -6.28 -3.76
C ALA A 180 -6.88 -7.34 -2.70
N VAL A 181 -7.23 -8.57 -3.12
CA VAL A 181 -7.53 -9.67 -2.21
C VAL A 181 -6.29 -10.12 -1.43
N GLY A 182 -5.13 -10.23 -2.09
CA GLY A 182 -3.89 -10.64 -1.43
C GLY A 182 -3.39 -9.62 -0.40
N GLN A 183 -3.55 -8.32 -0.66
CA GLN A 183 -3.24 -7.29 0.34
C GLN A 183 -4.17 -7.37 1.56
N ALA A 184 -5.47 -7.54 1.35
CA ALA A 184 -6.44 -7.72 2.42
C ALA A 184 -6.10 -8.95 3.29
N ILE A 185 -5.81 -10.09 2.66
CA ILE A 185 -5.39 -11.32 3.37
C ILE A 185 -4.10 -11.06 4.16
N GLY A 186 -3.08 -10.45 3.54
CA GLY A 186 -1.84 -10.12 4.21
C GLY A 186 -2.05 -9.18 5.41
N ALA A 187 -2.90 -8.17 5.27
CA ALA A 187 -3.25 -7.27 6.37
C ALA A 187 -3.91 -7.99 7.55
N VAL A 188 -4.87 -8.86 7.26
CA VAL A 188 -5.61 -9.64 8.27
C VAL A 188 -4.70 -10.64 8.98
N LEU A 189 -3.81 -11.33 8.27
CA LEU A 189 -2.79 -12.21 8.87
C LEU A 189 -1.85 -11.44 9.81
N SER A 190 -1.45 -10.24 9.45
CA SER A 190 -0.65 -9.39 10.34
C SER A 190 -1.42 -8.89 11.55
N ARG A 191 -2.68 -8.51 11.37
CA ARG A 191 -3.55 -8.14 12.49
C ARG A 191 -3.68 -9.30 13.48
N GLN A 192 -3.89 -10.51 12.98
CA GLN A 192 -3.98 -11.71 13.81
C GLN A 192 -2.70 -11.97 14.61
N ALA A 193 -1.53 -11.70 14.03
CA ALA A 193 -0.26 -11.78 14.76
C ALA A 193 -0.17 -10.74 15.89
N PHE A 194 -0.59 -9.49 15.66
CA PHE A 194 -0.56 -8.44 16.68
C PHE A 194 -1.55 -8.68 17.84
N VAL A 195 -2.70 -9.30 17.57
CA VAL A 195 -3.67 -9.62 18.63
C VAL A 195 -3.14 -10.73 19.55
N GLN A 196 -2.26 -11.62 19.05
CA GLN A 196 -1.73 -12.75 19.81
C GLN A 196 -0.42 -12.46 20.56
N THR A 197 0.28 -11.37 20.23
CA THR A 197 1.58 -11.07 20.86
C THR A 197 1.96 -9.60 20.71
N ASN A 198 2.76 -9.09 21.64
CA ASN A 198 3.27 -7.73 21.60
C ASN A 198 4.53 -7.60 20.74
N ILE A 199 4.46 -7.97 19.46
CA ILE A 199 5.54 -7.74 18.50
C ILE A 199 5.56 -6.25 18.10
N SER A 200 6.75 -5.67 17.98
CA SER A 200 6.87 -4.28 17.50
C SER A 200 6.49 -4.19 16.01
N PRO A 201 5.86 -3.08 15.57
CA PRO A 201 5.54 -2.90 14.15
C PRO A 201 6.77 -3.04 13.23
N LEU A 202 7.94 -2.55 13.65
CA LEU A 202 9.20 -2.69 12.89
C LEU A 202 9.60 -4.16 12.67
N TRP A 203 9.52 -5.01 13.71
CA TRP A 203 9.80 -6.45 13.58
C TRP A 203 8.79 -7.13 12.67
N SER A 204 7.51 -6.74 12.75
CA SER A 204 6.48 -7.22 11.84
C SER A 204 6.82 -6.92 10.38
N VAL A 205 7.25 -5.69 10.08
CA VAL A 205 7.68 -5.31 8.73
C VAL A 205 8.83 -6.21 8.27
N LEU A 206 9.83 -6.47 9.12
CA LEU A 206 11.00 -7.26 8.74
C LEU A 206 10.62 -8.69 8.38
N LEU A 207 9.81 -9.33 9.22
CA LEU A 207 9.32 -10.69 8.95
C LEU A 207 8.48 -10.75 7.67
N ARG A 208 7.59 -9.78 7.45
CA ARG A 208 6.82 -9.69 6.21
C ARG A 208 7.73 -9.51 4.99
N LEU A 209 8.74 -8.64 5.07
CA LEU A 209 9.67 -8.42 3.95
C LEU A 209 10.53 -9.67 3.67
N PHE A 210 10.91 -10.44 4.69
CA PHE A 210 11.59 -11.72 4.48
C PHE A 210 10.69 -12.76 3.81
N GLY A 211 9.42 -12.87 4.22
CA GLY A 211 8.45 -13.74 3.55
C GLY A 211 8.25 -13.35 2.08
N ALA A 212 8.16 -12.05 1.82
CA ALA A 212 8.07 -11.50 0.46
C ALA A 212 9.31 -11.82 -0.38
N LEU A 213 10.50 -11.57 0.17
CA LEU A 213 11.77 -11.83 -0.49
C LEU A 213 11.90 -13.32 -0.85
N LEU A 214 11.54 -14.22 0.07
CA LEU A 214 11.56 -15.66 -0.15
C LEU A 214 10.71 -16.06 -1.36
N VAL A 215 9.43 -15.65 -1.40
CA VAL A 215 8.54 -16.03 -2.50
C VAL A 215 8.95 -15.39 -3.84
N ILE A 216 9.46 -14.16 -3.82
CA ILE A 216 9.94 -13.48 -5.04
C ILE A 216 11.17 -14.21 -5.60
N VAL A 217 12.14 -14.56 -4.75
CA VAL A 217 13.34 -15.31 -5.18
C VAL A 217 12.96 -16.69 -5.71
N LEU A 218 12.09 -17.43 -5.02
CA LEU A 218 11.58 -18.72 -5.50
C LEU A 218 10.88 -18.57 -6.85
N TRP A 219 10.07 -17.53 -7.04
CA TRP A 219 9.40 -17.27 -8.31
C TRP A 219 10.41 -17.00 -9.44
N LEU A 220 11.45 -16.20 -9.18
CA LEU A 220 12.53 -15.95 -10.15
C LEU A 220 13.28 -17.22 -10.55
N LEU A 221 13.59 -18.08 -9.56
CA LEU A 221 14.26 -19.36 -9.79
C LEU A 221 13.42 -20.31 -10.64
N VAL A 222 12.12 -20.43 -10.34
CA VAL A 222 11.19 -21.31 -11.10
C VAL A 222 10.99 -20.81 -12.53
N LYS A 223 10.82 -19.49 -12.73
CA LYS A 223 10.64 -18.89 -14.06
C LYS A 223 11.92 -18.92 -14.90
N ARG A 224 13.09 -19.16 -14.30
CA ARG A 224 14.42 -18.99 -14.91
C ARG A 224 14.56 -17.64 -15.62
N TYR A 225 13.97 -16.60 -15.03
CA TYR A 225 13.89 -15.29 -15.67
C TYR A 225 15.28 -14.64 -15.68
N PRO A 226 15.79 -14.18 -16.84
CA PRO A 226 17.05 -13.43 -16.86
C PRO A 226 16.86 -12.09 -16.14
N ILE A 227 17.48 -11.97 -14.96
CA ILE A 227 17.40 -10.76 -14.12
C ILE A 227 18.23 -9.64 -14.76
N GLY A 228 17.76 -8.40 -14.69
CA GLY A 228 18.51 -7.22 -15.10
C GLY A 228 18.52 -6.93 -16.60
N LEU A 229 17.67 -7.59 -17.40
CA LEU A 229 17.56 -7.26 -18.83
C LEU A 229 17.16 -5.81 -19.09
N TRP A 230 16.39 -5.21 -18.18
CA TRP A 230 15.98 -3.80 -18.23
C TRP A 230 17.14 -2.82 -18.02
N ILE A 231 18.28 -3.28 -17.50
CA ILE A 231 19.47 -2.45 -17.24
C ILE A 231 20.19 -2.11 -18.54
N LYS A 232 20.36 -3.08 -19.45
CA LYS A 232 21.17 -2.92 -20.67
C LYS A 232 20.74 -1.72 -21.53
N PRO A 233 19.43 -1.53 -21.85
CA PRO A 233 18.99 -0.37 -22.62
C PRO A 233 19.27 0.96 -21.91
N LEU A 234 19.21 1.00 -20.58
CA LEU A 234 19.36 2.22 -19.77
C LEU A 234 20.83 2.60 -19.50
N VAL A 235 21.74 1.64 -19.52
CA VAL A 235 23.20 1.87 -19.43
C VAL A 235 23.76 2.38 -20.74
N THR A 236 23.21 1.90 -21.87
CA THR A 236 23.65 2.28 -23.22
C THR A 236 23.23 3.71 -23.56
N ASP A 237 22.23 4.24 -22.85
CA ASP A 237 21.73 5.59 -22.98
C ASP A 237 22.72 6.60 -22.36
N ARG A 238 23.20 7.57 -23.13
CA ARG A 238 24.22 8.55 -22.69
C ARG A 238 23.73 9.49 -21.57
N ASP A 239 22.43 9.50 -21.26
CA ASP A 239 21.78 10.54 -20.46
C ASP A 239 21.54 10.19 -18.97
N LYS A 240 22.45 9.47 -18.29
CA LYS A 240 22.31 9.11 -16.84
C LYS A 240 20.94 8.50 -16.48
N SER A 241 20.25 7.88 -17.44
CA SER A 241 18.85 7.44 -17.31
C SER A 241 18.70 6.37 -16.22
N LEU A 242 19.65 5.43 -16.16
CA LEU A 242 19.66 4.38 -15.15
C LEU A 242 19.75 4.93 -13.71
N SER A 243 20.69 5.86 -13.44
CA SER A 243 20.88 6.36 -12.07
C SER A 243 19.72 7.21 -11.59
N ARG A 244 19.07 7.97 -12.49
CA ARG A 244 17.82 8.69 -12.20
C ARG A 244 16.70 7.72 -11.82
N ILE A 245 16.49 6.67 -12.62
CA ILE A 245 15.45 5.66 -12.36
C ILE A 245 15.74 4.92 -11.05
N LEU A 246 16.97 4.47 -10.85
CA LEU A 246 17.34 3.73 -9.64
C LEU A 246 17.23 4.62 -8.39
N GLY A 247 17.68 5.87 -8.46
CA GLY A 247 17.52 6.84 -7.38
C GLY A 247 16.06 7.09 -7.03
N ALA A 248 15.19 7.23 -8.04
CA ALA A 248 13.75 7.37 -7.85
C ALA A 248 13.13 6.11 -7.20
N VAL A 249 13.51 4.91 -7.64
CA VAL A 249 13.04 3.64 -7.05
C VAL A 249 13.51 3.48 -5.60
N ILE A 250 14.75 3.83 -5.29
CA ILE A 250 15.28 3.80 -3.91
C ILE A 250 14.51 4.77 -3.02
N PHE A 251 14.31 6.01 -3.49
CA PHE A 251 13.54 7.01 -2.75
C PHE A 251 12.09 6.55 -2.53
N ALA A 252 11.43 6.03 -3.56
CA ALA A 252 10.08 5.47 -3.43
C ALA A 252 10.05 4.27 -2.47
N ALA A 253 11.03 3.37 -2.54
CA ALA A 253 11.14 2.23 -1.62
C ALA A 253 11.35 2.67 -0.18
N PHE A 254 12.16 3.69 0.08
CA PHE A 254 12.31 4.29 1.40
C PHE A 254 10.99 4.91 1.89
N ALA A 255 10.40 5.79 1.09
CA ALA A 255 9.20 6.54 1.47
C ALA A 255 7.97 5.62 1.64
N SER A 256 7.69 4.73 0.69
CA SER A 256 6.48 3.91 0.71
C SER A 256 6.70 2.50 1.25
N THR A 257 7.73 1.78 0.79
CA THR A 257 7.88 0.35 1.15
C THR A 257 8.47 0.19 2.55
N PHE A 258 9.41 1.03 2.97
CA PHE A 258 9.92 1.03 4.34
C PHE A 258 9.00 1.80 5.29
N LEU A 259 8.92 3.14 5.17
CA LEU A 259 8.12 3.95 6.09
C LEU A 259 6.62 3.67 5.96
N GLY A 260 6.09 3.55 4.75
CA GLY A 260 4.66 3.28 4.53
C GLY A 260 4.20 1.92 5.07
N ILE A 261 4.96 0.84 4.87
CA ILE A 261 4.61 -0.47 5.48
C ILE A 261 4.76 -0.42 7.00
N TRP A 262 5.79 0.27 7.52
CA TRP A 262 5.93 0.44 8.98
C TRP A 262 4.74 1.18 9.59
N LEU A 263 4.30 2.28 8.99
CA LEU A 263 3.11 3.01 9.42
C LEU A 263 1.83 2.17 9.24
N GLN A 264 1.72 1.40 8.16
CA GLN A 264 0.60 0.46 7.97
C GLN A 264 0.59 -0.64 9.05
N GLN A 265 1.75 -1.19 9.43
CA GLN A 265 1.84 -2.16 10.53
C GLN A 265 1.52 -1.53 11.88
N THR A 266 1.89 -0.27 12.08
CA THR A 266 1.52 0.50 13.27
C THR A 266 0.01 0.69 13.33
N ALA A 267 -0.63 1.03 12.21
CA ALA A 267 -2.08 1.07 12.11
C ALA A 267 -2.72 -0.28 12.43
N LEU A 268 -2.27 -1.37 11.80
CA LEU A 268 -2.78 -2.71 12.07
C LEU A 268 -2.54 -3.19 13.50
N LYS A 269 -1.58 -2.60 14.24
CA LYS A 269 -1.37 -2.90 15.65
C LYS A 269 -2.40 -2.17 16.53
N PHE A 270 -2.69 -0.91 16.23
CA PHE A 270 -3.46 -0.04 17.12
C PHE A 270 -4.92 0.19 16.70
N THR A 271 -5.32 -0.17 15.48
CA THR A 271 -6.72 -0.09 15.03
C THR A 271 -7.15 -1.38 14.33
N ALA A 272 -8.46 -1.54 14.13
CA ALA A 272 -9.05 -2.70 13.47
C ALA A 272 -8.56 -2.80 12.01
N ALA A 273 -8.45 -4.02 11.47
CA ALA A 273 -7.87 -4.24 10.15
C ALA A 273 -8.67 -3.54 9.04
N GLY A 274 -10.01 -3.58 9.13
CA GLY A 274 -10.90 -2.87 8.19
C GLY A 274 -10.68 -1.35 8.22
N ILE A 275 -10.52 -0.76 9.41
CA ILE A 275 -10.29 0.70 9.57
C ILE A 275 -8.90 1.08 9.03
N ALA A 276 -7.86 0.36 9.44
CA ALA A 276 -6.49 0.58 8.98
C ALA A 276 -6.38 0.53 7.44
N GLN A 277 -6.97 -0.49 6.80
CA GLN A 277 -6.93 -0.63 5.34
C GLN A 277 -7.74 0.46 4.64
N THR A 278 -8.89 0.85 5.18
CA THR A 278 -9.71 1.92 4.63
C THR A 278 -8.97 3.26 4.63
N LEU A 279 -8.39 3.62 5.77
CA LEU A 279 -7.62 4.85 5.90
C LEU A 279 -6.34 4.81 5.06
N SER A 280 -5.70 3.65 4.91
CA SER A 280 -4.54 3.46 4.02
C SER A 280 -4.91 3.60 2.53
N ALA A 281 -6.16 3.30 2.16
CA ALA A 281 -6.67 3.38 0.80
C ALA A 281 -7.08 4.80 0.37
N THR A 282 -6.94 5.81 1.23
CA THR A 282 -7.21 7.22 0.89
C THR A 282 -6.07 7.88 0.10
N SER A 283 -5.07 7.13 -0.34
CA SER A 283 -3.95 7.65 -1.14
C SER A 283 -4.38 8.53 -2.33
N PRO A 284 -5.49 8.26 -3.06
CA PRO A 284 -5.92 9.14 -4.14
C PRO A 284 -6.33 10.55 -3.69
N LEU A 285 -6.75 10.72 -2.43
CA LEU A 285 -7.09 12.04 -1.87
C LEU A 285 -5.84 12.93 -1.75
N PHE A 286 -4.68 12.33 -1.44
CA PHE A 286 -3.42 13.05 -1.31
C PHE A 286 -2.77 13.41 -2.65
N VAL A 287 -3.21 12.78 -3.75
CA VAL A 287 -2.73 13.12 -5.09
C VAL A 287 -3.30 14.46 -5.56
N LEU A 288 -4.54 14.80 -5.19
CA LEU A 288 -5.21 16.01 -5.67
C LEU A 288 -4.49 17.33 -5.33
N PRO A 289 -4.02 17.56 -4.09
CA PRO A 289 -3.22 18.75 -3.78
C PRO A 289 -1.94 18.87 -4.61
N ILE A 290 -1.28 17.74 -4.88
CA ILE A 290 -0.06 17.69 -5.71
C ILE A 290 -0.39 18.16 -7.13
N VAL A 291 -1.53 17.70 -7.67
CA VAL A 291 -2.00 18.03 -9.02
C VAL A 291 -2.43 19.49 -9.14
N ILE A 292 -3.10 20.04 -8.12
CA ILE A 292 -3.42 21.48 -8.05
C ILE A 292 -2.14 22.32 -8.02
N TRP A 293 -1.15 21.90 -7.22
CA TRP A 293 0.13 22.58 -7.13
C TRP A 293 0.91 22.54 -8.45
N MET A 294 0.74 21.48 -9.25
CA MET A 294 1.26 21.39 -10.62
C MET A 294 0.49 22.24 -11.64
N GLY A 295 -0.57 22.94 -11.23
CA GLY A 295 -1.36 23.85 -12.08
C GLY A 295 -2.49 23.16 -12.85
N GLU A 296 -2.82 21.90 -12.55
CA GLU A 296 -3.94 21.22 -13.21
C GLU A 296 -5.29 21.61 -12.62
N VAL A 297 -6.29 21.75 -13.49
CA VAL A 297 -7.64 22.14 -13.08
C VAL A 297 -8.39 20.92 -12.56
N VAL A 298 -8.74 20.96 -11.27
CA VAL A 298 -9.55 19.92 -10.62
C VAL A 298 -11.03 20.19 -10.87
N SER A 299 -11.76 19.15 -11.28
CA SER A 299 -13.20 19.27 -11.50
C SER A 299 -13.98 19.31 -10.19
N LEU A 300 -15.15 19.94 -10.21
CA LEU A 300 -16.08 19.95 -9.08
C LEU A 300 -16.46 18.52 -8.64
N ARG A 301 -16.49 17.56 -9.58
CA ARG A 301 -16.80 16.15 -9.29
C ARG A 301 -15.72 15.50 -8.44
N ALA A 302 -14.44 15.77 -8.73
CA ALA A 302 -13.33 15.29 -7.90
C ALA A 302 -13.40 15.91 -6.49
N PHE A 303 -13.72 17.20 -6.38
CA PHE A 303 -13.89 17.86 -5.09
C PHE A 303 -15.01 17.24 -4.24
N VAL A 304 -16.18 16.96 -4.84
CA VAL A 304 -17.28 16.27 -4.15
C VAL A 304 -16.86 14.88 -3.66
N GLY A 305 -16.16 14.11 -4.50
CA GLY A 305 -15.64 12.79 -4.11
C GLY A 305 -14.69 12.88 -2.91
N VAL A 306 -13.81 13.88 -2.87
CA VAL A 306 -12.93 14.14 -1.71
C VAL A 306 -13.74 14.43 -0.46
N LEU A 307 -14.74 15.32 -0.54
CA LEU A 307 -15.58 15.65 0.62
C LEU A 307 -16.29 14.42 1.17
N ILE A 308 -16.87 13.57 0.30
CA ILE A 308 -17.51 12.31 0.70
C ILE A 308 -16.51 11.42 1.44
N SER A 309 -15.29 11.25 0.90
CA SER A 309 -14.26 10.47 1.57
C SER A 309 -13.82 11.07 2.90
N LEU A 310 -13.68 12.40 3.00
CA LEU A 310 -13.29 13.08 4.24
C LEU A 310 -14.34 12.92 5.34
N VAL A 311 -15.64 12.94 5.00
CA VAL A 311 -16.69 12.60 5.96
C VAL A 311 -16.52 11.16 6.46
N GLY A 312 -16.26 10.22 5.55
CA GLY A 312 -15.97 8.83 5.93
C GLY A 312 -14.75 8.69 6.83
N VAL A 313 -13.65 9.38 6.51
CA VAL A 313 -12.45 9.45 7.37
C VAL A 313 -12.78 10.03 8.75
N GLY A 314 -13.56 11.11 8.81
CA GLY A 314 -14.00 11.72 10.07
C GLY A 314 -14.82 10.76 10.94
N LEU A 315 -15.73 9.98 10.34
CA LEU A 315 -16.45 8.93 11.06
C LEU A 315 -15.51 7.86 11.61
N LEU A 316 -14.51 7.44 10.84
CA LEU A 316 -13.55 6.43 11.31
C LEU A 316 -12.64 6.97 12.43
N LEU A 317 -12.23 8.24 12.36
CA LEU A 317 -11.46 8.90 13.42
C LEU A 317 -12.28 9.08 14.71
N SER A 318 -13.60 9.26 14.59
CA SER A 318 -14.48 9.41 15.76
C SER A 318 -14.62 8.15 16.61
N LEU A 319 -14.13 7.01 16.12
CA LEU A 319 -14.15 5.72 16.82
C LEU A 319 -12.86 5.41 17.60
N GLY A 320 -11.83 6.25 17.46
CA GLY A 320 -10.53 6.09 18.15
C GLY A 320 -10.49 6.65 19.57
#